data_AF-A0A7J8U5D4-F1
#
_entry.id   AF-A0A7J8U5D4-F1
#
_cell.length_a   1.000
_cell.length_b   1.000
_cell.length_c   1.000
_cell.angle_alpha   90.00
_cell.angle_beta   90.00
_cell.angle_gamma   90.00
#
_symmetry.space_group_name_H-M   'P 1'
#
loop_
_entity.id
_entity.type
_entity.pdbx_description
1 polymer ?
#
loop_
_entity_poly.entity_id
_entity_poly.type
_entity_poly.pdbx_seq_one_letter_code
_entity_poly.pdbx_strand_id
1 'polypeptide(L)'
;MDEEDDFVFAEGDITSSFVNGTPSINFFDKVNQFLIKDMANIMVINLLGRNIGYVALQNKVYSLWKPSKPFQMMDIENDYFLAKFQNSDDFERVLSQCGYVVDQFLRASGIHVEMKFFMGDWRDDEKVR
;
A
#
# COMPACT_ATOMS: atom_id res chain seq x y z
N MET A 1 -20.54 6.58 8.13
CA MET A 1 -20.92 6.97 6.77
C MET A 1 -19.87 7.97 6.41
N ASP A 2 -18.80 7.50 5.79
CA ASP A 2 -17.75 8.37 5.31
C ASP A 2 -18.19 8.73 3.90
N GLU A 3 -18.55 10.01 3.70
CA GLU A 3 -18.78 10.54 2.37
C GLU A 3 -17.46 10.36 1.60
N GLU A 4 -17.47 9.46 0.62
CA GLU A 4 -16.45 9.46 -0.43
C GLU A 4 -16.59 10.80 -1.15
N ASP A 5 -15.76 11.76 -0.74
CA ASP A 5 -15.61 13.03 -1.41
C ASP A 5 -15.05 12.71 -2.81
N ASP A 6 -15.92 12.69 -3.81
CA ASP A 6 -15.57 12.38 -5.20
C ASP A 6 -14.44 13.34 -5.63
N PHE A 7 -13.22 12.82 -5.74
CA PHE A 7 -12.07 13.62 -6.12
C PHE A 7 -12.16 13.98 -7.60
N VAL A 8 -12.41 15.26 -7.88
CA VAL A 8 -12.50 15.78 -9.25
C VAL A 8 -11.11 16.24 -9.73
N PHE A 9 -10.63 15.60 -10.78
CA PHE A 9 -9.43 16.04 -11.50
C PHE A 9 -9.70 17.33 -12.28
N ALA A 10 -8.80 18.30 -12.17
CA ALA A 10 -8.76 19.51 -12.99
C ALA A 10 -7.70 19.39 -14.11
N GLU A 11 -7.85 20.22 -15.12
CA GLU A 11 -6.85 20.34 -16.19
C GLU A 11 -5.51 20.83 -15.61
N GLY A 12 -4.42 20.11 -15.92
CA GLY A 12 -3.08 20.38 -15.39
C GLY A 12 -2.69 19.59 -14.13
N ASP A 13 -3.62 18.84 -13.54
CA ASP A 13 -3.36 18.01 -12.35
C ASP A 13 -2.52 16.77 -12.62
N ILE A 14 -2.60 16.27 -13.85
CA ILE A 14 -1.85 15.15 -14.38
C ILE A 14 -1.21 15.63 -15.68
N THR A 15 0.10 15.46 -15.80
CA THR A 15 0.82 15.74 -17.04
C THR A 15 1.58 14.51 -17.48
N SER A 16 1.47 14.14 -18.74
CA SER A 16 2.28 13.09 -19.35
C SER A 16 3.43 13.69 -20.15
N SER A 17 4.63 13.16 -19.98
CA SER A 17 5.82 13.57 -20.72
C SER A 17 6.67 12.35 -21.07
N PHE A 18 7.80 12.57 -21.74
CA PHE A 18 8.82 11.55 -21.95
C PHE A 18 10.12 12.00 -21.31
N VAL A 19 10.66 11.18 -20.42
CA VAL A 19 11.96 11.42 -19.75
C VAL A 19 12.90 10.32 -20.22
N ASN A 20 13.96 10.69 -20.95
CA ASN A 20 14.94 9.76 -21.51
C ASN A 20 14.33 8.62 -22.36
N GLY A 21 13.28 8.91 -23.12
CA GLY A 21 12.56 7.93 -23.93
C GLY A 21 11.55 7.07 -23.15
N THR A 22 11.48 7.23 -21.82
CA THR A 22 10.50 6.55 -20.96
C THR A 22 9.28 7.45 -20.77
N PRO A 23 8.04 6.94 -21.00
CA PRO A 23 6.84 7.70 -20.67
C PRO A 23 6.80 7.98 -19.18
N SER A 24 6.54 9.23 -18.82
CA SER A 24 6.48 9.72 -17.45
C SER A 24 5.12 10.38 -17.21
N ILE A 25 4.57 10.16 -16.03
CA ILE A 25 3.33 10.81 -15.58
C ILE A 25 3.68 11.57 -14.32
N ASN A 26 3.44 12.88 -14.32
CA ASN A 26 3.63 13.75 -13.17
C ASN A 26 2.27 14.16 -12.62
N PHE A 27 2.15 14.06 -11.30
CA PHE A 27 0.97 14.42 -10.54
C PHE A 27 1.24 15.68 -9.74
N PHE A 28 0.27 16.61 -9.73
CA PHE A 28 0.33 17.79 -8.86
C PHE A 28 0.04 17.43 -7.40
N ASP A 29 0.48 18.26 -6.45
CA ASP A 29 0.48 17.94 -5.02
C ASP A 29 -0.86 17.44 -4.47
N LYS A 30 -1.98 18.03 -4.91
CA LYS A 30 -3.32 17.60 -4.47
C LYS A 30 -3.67 16.18 -4.94
N VAL A 31 -3.27 15.78 -6.14
CA VAL A 31 -3.48 14.41 -6.65
C VAL A 31 -2.60 13.45 -5.89
N ASN A 32 -1.33 13.81 -5.64
CA ASN A 32 -0.43 13.01 -4.82
C ASN A 32 -0.99 12.80 -3.41
N GLN A 33 -1.48 13.86 -2.76
CA GLN A 33 -2.09 13.76 -1.43
C GLN A 33 -3.34 12.88 -1.44
N PHE A 34 -4.17 12.98 -2.48
CA PHE A 34 -5.33 12.12 -2.64
C PHE A 34 -4.93 10.65 -2.80
N LEU A 35 -3.96 10.35 -3.66
CA LEU A 35 -3.44 8.99 -3.85
C LEU A 35 -2.82 8.43 -2.57
N ILE A 36 -2.05 9.25 -1.83
CA ILE A 36 -1.48 8.85 -0.53
C ILE A 36 -2.59 8.55 0.47
N LYS A 37 -3.65 9.37 0.50
CA LYS A 37 -4.80 9.16 1.38
C LYS A 37 -5.59 7.91 1.00
N ASP A 38 -5.78 7.62 -0.30
CA ASP A 38 -6.48 6.40 -0.74
C ASP A 38 -5.66 5.13 -0.49
N MET A 39 -4.34 5.25 -0.51
CA MET A 39 -3.42 4.18 -0.11
C MET A 39 -3.25 4.07 1.40
N ALA A 40 -3.92 4.92 2.19
CA ALA A 40 -3.92 4.78 3.64
C ALA A 40 -4.57 3.44 4.03
N ASN A 41 -4.05 2.85 5.11
CA ASN A 41 -4.53 1.59 5.66
C ASN A 41 -4.37 0.36 4.74
N ILE A 42 -3.41 0.39 3.81
CA ILE A 42 -3.04 -0.78 3.01
C ILE A 42 -1.76 -1.42 3.57
N MET A 43 -1.83 -2.74 3.81
CA MET A 43 -0.66 -3.57 4.10
C MET A 43 -0.26 -4.40 2.88
N VAL A 44 1.04 -4.42 2.61
CA VAL A 44 1.66 -5.38 1.68
C VAL A 44 1.90 -6.67 2.45
N ILE A 45 1.63 -7.82 1.81
CA ILE A 45 1.90 -9.16 2.31
C ILE A 45 2.77 -9.88 1.28
N ASN A 46 3.88 -10.47 1.72
CA ASN A 46 4.78 -11.24 0.86
C ASN A 46 4.95 -12.68 1.40
N LEU A 47 4.75 -13.68 0.52
CA LEU A 47 4.84 -15.11 0.87
C LEU A 47 6.27 -15.68 0.94
N LEU A 48 7.29 -14.88 0.63
CA LEU A 48 8.71 -15.24 0.69
C LEU A 48 9.02 -16.57 -0.03
N GLY A 49 8.45 -16.77 -1.21
CA GLY A 49 8.66 -17.96 -2.06
C GLY A 49 7.78 -19.17 -1.71
N ARG A 50 6.73 -19.00 -0.90
CA ARG A 50 5.75 -20.07 -0.63
C ARG A 50 4.60 -20.04 -1.62
N ASN A 51 4.27 -21.23 -2.13
CA ASN A 51 3.05 -21.44 -2.89
C ASN A 51 1.86 -21.65 -1.94
N ILE A 52 1.15 -20.57 -1.58
CA ILE A 52 -0.10 -20.61 -0.82
C ILE A 52 -1.21 -20.06 -1.72
N GLY A 53 -2.28 -20.84 -1.91
CA GLY A 53 -3.42 -20.37 -2.68
C GLY A 53 -4.13 -19.18 -2.02
N TYR A 54 -4.66 -18.25 -2.81
CA TYR A 54 -5.29 -17.00 -2.37
C TYR A 54 -6.28 -17.19 -1.20
N VAL A 55 -7.21 -18.14 -1.31
CA VAL A 55 -8.24 -18.39 -0.27
C VAL A 55 -7.61 -18.86 1.04
N ALA A 56 -6.57 -19.70 0.96
CA ALA A 56 -5.87 -20.19 2.14
C ALA A 56 -5.08 -19.06 2.82
N LEU A 57 -4.42 -18.20 2.04
CA LEU A 57 -3.75 -17.01 2.54
C LEU A 57 -4.74 -16.07 3.22
N GLN A 58 -5.85 -15.76 2.53
CA GLN A 58 -6.89 -14.88 3.06
C GLN A 58 -7.40 -15.39 4.41
N ASN A 59 -7.80 -16.67 4.49
CA ASN A 59 -8.27 -17.27 5.74
C ASN A 59 -7.22 -17.22 6.86
N LYS A 60 -5.94 -17.47 6.53
CA LYS A 60 -4.84 -17.41 7.49
C LYS A 60 -4.67 -15.99 8.03
N VAL A 61 -4.65 -14.99 7.16
CA VAL A 61 -4.52 -13.58 7.53
C VAL A 61 -5.72 -13.11 8.36
N TYR A 62 -6.95 -13.46 7.96
CA TYR A 62 -8.16 -13.16 8.75
C TYR A 62 -8.11 -13.78 10.15
N SER A 63 -7.68 -15.04 10.26
CA SER A 63 -7.57 -15.73 11.56
C SER A 63 -6.49 -15.13 12.46
N LEU A 64 -5.39 -14.65 11.87
CA LEU A 64 -4.28 -14.03 12.60
C LEU A 64 -4.63 -12.63 13.07
N TRP A 65 -5.14 -11.79 12.17
CA TRP A 65 -5.37 -10.38 12.43
C TRP A 65 -6.70 -10.12 13.15
N LYS A 66 -7.69 -11.00 12.98
CA LYS A 66 -9.03 -10.90 13.57
C LYS A 66 -9.60 -9.47 13.44
N PRO A 67 -9.70 -8.95 12.20
CA PRO A 67 -10.14 -7.58 12.00
C PRO A 67 -11.61 -7.42 12.43
N SER A 68 -11.95 -6.26 12.98
CA SER A 68 -13.34 -5.91 13.36
C SER A 68 -14.26 -5.75 12.15
N LYS A 69 -13.70 -5.37 10.99
CA LYS A 69 -14.40 -5.28 9.71
C LYS A 69 -13.67 -6.10 8.64
N PRO A 70 -14.37 -6.57 7.60
CA PRO A 70 -13.72 -7.18 6.45
C PRO A 70 -12.72 -6.19 5.82
N PHE A 71 -11.57 -6.71 5.37
CA PHE A 71 -10.64 -6.00 4.51
C PHE A 71 -10.64 -6.64 3.11
N GLN A 72 -10.33 -5.83 2.10
CA GLN A 72 -10.18 -6.30 0.73
C GLN A 72 -8.76 -6.81 0.51
N MET A 73 -8.61 -7.99 -0.09
CA MET A 73 -7.30 -8.54 -0.46
C MET A 73 -7.14 -8.61 -1.97
N MET A 74 -6.04 -8.09 -2.50
CA MET A 74 -5.75 -8.02 -3.94
C MET A 74 -4.42 -8.75 -4.23
N ASP A 75 -4.38 -9.51 -5.32
CA ASP A 75 -3.16 -10.14 -5.84
C ASP A 75 -2.49 -9.17 -6.82
N ILE A 76 -1.19 -8.93 -6.64
CA ILE A 76 -0.38 -8.01 -7.47
C ILE A 76 0.68 -8.76 -8.29
N GLU A 77 0.82 -10.08 -8.12
CA GLU A 77 1.87 -10.97 -8.66
C GLU A 77 3.17 -11.06 -7.82
N ASN A 78 4.06 -11.99 -8.20
CA ASN A 78 5.35 -12.27 -7.55
C ASN A 78 5.27 -12.52 -6.05
N ASP A 79 4.24 -13.26 -5.63
CA ASP A 79 3.95 -13.58 -4.22
C ASP A 79 3.60 -12.36 -3.34
N TYR A 80 3.24 -11.22 -3.94
CA TYR A 80 2.78 -10.03 -3.25
C TYR A 80 1.25 -9.89 -3.28
N PHE A 81 0.71 -9.50 -2.13
CA PHE A 81 -0.71 -9.22 -1.94
C PHE A 81 -0.88 -7.89 -1.21
N LEU A 82 -1.95 -7.18 -1.51
CA LEU A 82 -2.39 -6.01 -0.75
C LEU A 82 -3.60 -6.36 0.11
N ALA A 83 -3.61 -5.89 1.35
CA ALA A 83 -4.75 -5.91 2.23
C ALA A 83 -5.18 -4.46 2.55
N LYS A 84 -6.30 -4.00 1.99
CA LYS A 84 -6.89 -2.67 2.24
C LYS A 84 -7.91 -2.76 3.37
N PHE A 85 -7.56 -2.21 4.53
CA PHE A 85 -8.41 -2.21 5.72
C PHE A 85 -9.49 -1.13 5.61
N GLN A 86 -10.71 -1.48 6.00
CA GLN A 86 -11.83 -0.53 6.14
C GLN A 86 -11.81 0.21 7.48
N ASN A 87 -11.07 -0.31 8.47
CA ASN A 87 -10.96 0.26 9.80
C ASN A 87 -9.48 0.61 10.05
N SER A 88 -9.18 1.89 10.25
CA SER A 88 -7.84 2.38 10.57
C SER A 88 -7.32 1.79 11.88
N ASP A 89 -8.18 1.59 12.89
CA ASP A 89 -7.78 1.03 14.18
C ASP A 89 -7.31 -0.42 14.03
N ASP A 90 -7.94 -1.20 13.15
CA ASP A 90 -7.47 -2.54 12.83
C ASP A 90 -6.13 -2.51 12.11
N PHE A 91 -5.97 -1.59 11.15
CA PHE A 91 -4.71 -1.41 10.44
C PHE A 91 -3.57 -1.05 11.40
N GLU A 92 -3.76 -0.02 12.24
CA GLU A 92 -2.74 0.43 13.20
C GLU A 92 -2.42 -0.66 14.23
N ARG A 93 -3.44 -1.38 14.71
CA ARG A 93 -3.25 -2.51 15.62
C ARG A 93 -2.45 -3.62 14.96
N VAL A 94 -2.79 -4.03 13.75
CA VAL A 94 -2.08 -5.09 13.02
C VAL A 94 -0.67 -4.65 12.69
N LEU A 95 -0.47 -3.43 12.22
CA LEU A 95 0.85 -2.86 11.94
C LEU A 95 1.74 -2.87 13.19
N SER A 96 1.16 -2.50 14.34
CA SER A 96 1.85 -2.46 15.63
C SER A 96 2.14 -3.86 16.20
N GLN A 97 1.22 -4.81 16.02
CA GLN A 97 1.33 -6.17 16.57
C GLN A 97 2.19 -7.10 15.70
N CYS A 98 2.12 -6.96 14.38
CA CYS A 98 2.77 -7.86 13.43
C CYS A 98 4.13 -7.36 12.95
N GLY A 99 4.52 -6.12 13.25
CA GLY A 99 5.82 -5.57 12.82
C GLY A 99 6.09 -5.86 11.34
N TYR A 100 7.27 -6.41 11.05
CA TYR A 100 7.61 -6.89 9.69
C TYR A 100 7.24 -8.36 9.45
N VAL A 101 6.99 -9.16 10.49
CA VAL A 101 6.92 -10.63 10.37
C VAL A 101 5.62 -11.12 11.00
N VAL A 102 4.70 -11.56 10.15
CA VAL A 102 3.39 -12.08 10.53
C VAL A 102 3.49 -13.57 10.92
N ASP A 103 4.47 -14.29 10.37
CA ASP A 103 4.79 -15.70 10.61
C ASP A 103 6.23 -15.97 10.11
N GLN A 104 6.85 -17.09 10.46
CA GLN A 104 8.20 -17.51 9.99
C GLN A 104 8.40 -17.45 8.45
N PHE A 105 7.31 -17.27 7.68
CA PHE A 105 7.29 -17.22 6.21
C PHE A 105 6.32 -16.19 5.63
N LEU A 106 5.81 -15.25 6.43
CA LEU A 106 4.94 -14.18 5.95
C LEU A 106 5.50 -12.84 6.42
N ARG A 107 5.83 -11.97 5.48
CA ARG A 107 6.18 -10.59 5.77
C ARG A 107 4.94 -9.73 5.53
N ALA A 108 4.63 -8.82 6.46
CA ALA A 108 3.69 -7.77 6.17
C ALA A 108 4.20 -6.42 6.64
N SER A 109 3.85 -5.39 5.90
CA SER A 109 4.41 -4.04 6.06
C SER A 109 3.42 -3.03 5.49
N GLY A 110 3.32 -1.85 6.11
CA GLY A 110 2.52 -0.77 5.52
C GLY A 110 3.11 -0.33 4.18
N ILE A 111 2.27 0.01 3.20
CA ILE A 111 2.73 0.50 1.88
C ILE A 111 3.70 1.68 2.03
N HIS A 112 3.44 2.60 2.98
CA HIS A 112 4.33 3.73 3.23
C HIS A 112 5.75 3.33 3.67
N VAL A 113 5.90 2.16 4.31
CA VAL A 113 7.19 1.61 4.73
C VAL A 113 7.86 0.89 3.54
N GLU A 114 7.12 0.07 2.79
CA GLU A 114 7.64 -0.64 1.62
C GLU A 114 8.04 0.28 0.47
N MET A 115 7.24 1.31 0.15
CA MET A 115 7.60 2.26 -0.91
C MET A 115 8.93 2.97 -0.62
N LYS A 116 9.22 3.29 0.64
CA LYS A 116 10.54 3.87 1.03
C LYS A 116 11.68 2.88 0.82
N PHE A 117 11.47 1.60 1.08
CA PHE A 117 12.47 0.55 0.88
C PHE A 117 12.66 0.17 -0.60
N PHE A 118 11.59 0.10 -1.39
CA PHE A 118 11.64 -0.27 -2.81
C PHE A 118 12.05 0.87 -3.73
N MET A 119 11.71 2.12 -3.39
CA MET A 119 12.03 3.29 -4.22
C MET A 119 13.28 4.07 -3.78
N GLY A 120 13.94 3.68 -2.67
CA GLY A 120 15.20 4.27 -2.23
C GLY A 120 15.15 5.80 -2.12
N ASP A 121 14.72 6.32 -0.98
CA ASP A 121 14.86 7.75 -0.63
C ASP A 121 14.30 8.76 -1.64
N TRP A 122 12.98 8.92 -1.68
CA TRP A 122 12.36 10.14 -2.19
C TRP A 122 12.29 11.22 -1.09
N ARG A 123 13.43 11.58 -0.44
CA ARG A 123 13.58 12.87 0.26
C ARG A 123 14.95 13.30 0.80
N ASP A 124 16.08 12.77 0.36
CA ASP A 124 17.39 13.25 0.87
C ASP A 124 18.30 13.98 -0.13
N ASP A 125 17.81 14.31 -1.34
CA ASP A 125 18.61 15.06 -2.34
C ASP A 125 18.08 16.46 -2.71
N GLU A 126 17.27 17.11 -1.86
CA GLU A 126 16.92 18.54 -2.04
C GLU A 126 17.34 19.43 -0.85
N LYS A 127 18.36 18.99 -0.08
CA LYS A 127 19.01 19.81 0.94
C LYS A 127 20.53 19.61 1.00
N VAL A 128 21.22 19.81 -0.13
CA VAL A 128 22.60 20.32 -0.09
C VAL A 128 22.73 21.42 -1.14
N ARG A 129 23.00 22.64 -0.62
CA ARG A 129 23.43 23.89 -1.24
C ARG A 129 23.81 23.89 -2.73
#